data_AF-A0A0G0N6Y9-F1
#
_entry.id   AF-A0A0G0N6Y9-F1
#
_cell.length_a   1.000
_cell.length_b   1.000
_cell.length_c   1.000
_cell.angle_alpha   90.00
_cell.angle_beta   90.00
_cell.angle_gamma   90.00
#
_symmetry.space_group_name_H-M   'P 1'
#
loop_
_entity.id
_entity.type
_entity.pdbx_description
1 polymer ?
#
loop_
_entity_poly.entity_id
_entity_poly.type
_entity_poly.pdbx_seq_one_letter_code
_entity_poly.pdbx_strand_id
1 'polypeptide(L)'
;MEKTGFIVNPLSVIFNPAIDKRNGYSTIVFSWKSKRYIKVNSSGYWILFKINSHPGIQIIELAKELGQKISAVKVFIKQMLEEGIIAEYET
;
A
#
# COMPACT_ATOMS: atom_id res chain seq x y z
N MET A 1 19.17 7.67 -11.28
CA MET A 1 17.72 7.46 -11.10
C MET A 1 17.44 7.64 -9.63
N GLU A 2 16.69 8.69 -9.28
CA GLU A 2 16.19 8.87 -7.92
C GLU A 2 15.43 7.60 -7.50
N LYS A 3 15.73 7.13 -6.29
CA LYS A 3 15.07 5.95 -5.72
C LYS A 3 13.78 6.43 -5.10
N THR A 4 12.70 6.46 -5.86
CA THR A 4 11.40 6.87 -5.32
C THR A 4 10.85 5.76 -4.41
N GLY A 5 10.75 6.06 -3.12
CA GLY A 5 10.05 5.25 -2.13
C GLY A 5 8.59 5.65 -1.97
N PHE A 6 7.87 5.03 -1.05
CA PHE A 6 6.46 5.35 -0.80
C PHE A 6 6.16 5.49 0.70
N ILE A 7 5.14 6.29 1.00
CA ILE A 7 4.52 6.38 2.32
C ILE A 7 3.01 6.22 2.22
N VAL A 8 2.40 5.64 3.25
CA VAL A 8 0.94 5.55 3.36
C VAL A 8 0.39 6.85 3.94
N ASN A 9 -0.69 7.35 3.37
CA ASN A 9 -1.45 8.45 3.98
C ASN A 9 -2.12 7.93 5.26
N PRO A 10 -1.79 8.47 6.45
CA PRO A 10 -2.27 7.94 7.72
C PRO A 10 -3.79 8.07 7.90
N LEU A 11 -4.44 8.92 7.10
CA LEU A 11 -5.89 9.07 7.14
C LEU A 11 -6.60 8.10 6.17
N SER A 12 -5.88 7.45 5.26
CA SER A 12 -6.46 6.54 4.27
C SER A 12 -6.68 5.12 4.77
N VAL A 13 -5.93 4.65 5.76
CA VAL A 13 -6.04 3.27 6.26
C VAL A 13 -5.58 3.18 7.70
N ILE A 14 -6.30 2.37 8.48
CA ILE A 14 -5.92 2.01 9.84
C ILE A 14 -5.58 0.52 9.84
N PHE A 15 -4.35 0.18 10.22
CA PHE A 15 -3.93 -1.20 10.39
C PHE A 15 -4.18 -1.66 11.82
N ASN A 16 -4.89 -2.78 11.98
CA ASN A 16 -5.07 -3.44 13.25
C ASN A 16 -4.87 -4.96 13.03
N PRO A 17 -3.65 -5.48 13.23
CA PRO A 17 -3.32 -6.86 12.89
C PRO A 17 -4.24 -7.92 13.50
N ALA A 18 -4.80 -7.66 14.68
CA ALA A 18 -5.73 -8.59 15.33
C ALA A 18 -7.08 -8.66 14.60
N ILE A 19 -7.60 -7.51 14.14
CA ILE A 19 -8.83 -7.43 13.35
C ILE A 19 -8.58 -7.89 11.92
N ASP A 20 -7.48 -7.43 11.31
CA ASP A 20 -7.12 -7.74 9.93
C ASP A 20 -6.93 -9.25 9.73
N LYS A 21 -6.30 -9.94 10.70
CA LYS A 21 -6.17 -11.40 10.68
C LYS A 21 -7.54 -12.10 10.67
N ARG A 22 -8.52 -11.61 11.44
CA ARG A 22 -9.89 -12.17 11.46
C ARG A 22 -10.61 -11.96 10.14
N ASN A 23 -10.27 -10.90 9.39
CA ASN A 23 -10.82 -10.60 8.08
C ASN A 23 -9.97 -11.16 6.91
N GLY A 24 -9.12 -12.16 7.18
CA GLY A 24 -8.27 -12.78 6.16
C GLY A 24 -7.29 -11.80 5.49
N TYR A 25 -6.85 -10.78 6.24
CA TYR A 25 -6.02 -9.67 5.77
C TYR A 25 -6.63 -8.85 4.63
N SER A 26 -7.95 -8.83 4.48
CA SER A 26 -8.60 -7.82 3.64
C SER A 26 -8.84 -6.54 4.44
N THR A 27 -8.73 -5.38 3.82
CA THR A 27 -8.96 -4.08 4.48
C THR A 27 -9.79 -3.14 3.62
N ILE A 28 -10.23 -2.03 4.22
CA ILE A 28 -10.93 -0.95 3.54
C ILE A 28 -10.06 0.29 3.67
N VAL A 29 -9.81 0.95 2.54
CA VAL A 29 -9.05 2.20 2.48
C VAL A 29 -9.93 3.33 1.99
N PHE A 30 -9.71 4.53 2.50
CA PHE A 30 -10.39 5.75 2.06
C PHE A 30 -9.54 6.51 1.05
N SER A 31 -10.11 6.75 -0.13
CA SER A 31 -9.51 7.61 -1.16
C SER A 31 -9.87 9.07 -0.93
N TRP A 32 -8.88 9.92 -0.71
CA TRP A 32 -9.10 11.37 -0.54
C TRP A 32 -9.43 12.06 -1.85
N LYS A 33 -9.02 11.46 -2.98
CA LYS A 33 -9.21 11.99 -4.33
C LYS A 33 -10.62 11.71 -4.84
N SER A 34 -11.09 10.47 -4.74
CA SER A 34 -12.41 10.07 -5.22
C SER A 34 -13.49 10.07 -4.13
N LYS A 35 -13.13 10.37 -2.87
CA LYS A 35 -14.05 10.44 -1.71
C LYS A 35 -14.84 9.15 -1.48
N ARG A 36 -14.24 7.99 -1.77
CA ARG A 36 -14.88 6.67 -1.65
C ARG A 36 -14.03 5.70 -0.84
N TYR A 37 -14.69 4.68 -0.31
CA TYR A 37 -14.05 3.52 0.29
C TYR A 37 -13.74 2.47 -0.77
N ILE A 38 -12.53 1.93 -0.74
CA ILE A 38 -12.05 0.90 -1.66
C ILE A 38 -11.71 -0.34 -0.83
N LYS A 39 -12.28 -1.48 -1.22
CA LYS A 39 -11.93 -2.77 -0.63
C LYS A 39 -10.60 -3.23 -1.21
N VAL A 40 -9.64 -3.52 -0.34
CA VAL A 40 -8.32 -4.04 -0.69
C VAL A 40 -8.24 -5.49 -0.23
N ASN A 41 -7.83 -6.38 -1.14
CA ASN A 41 -7.66 -7.80 -0.84
C ASN A 41 -6.39 -8.06 -0.02
N SER A 42 -6.15 -9.33 0.34
CA SER A 42 -4.98 -9.74 1.13
C SER A 42 -3.64 -9.34 0.53
N SER A 43 -3.49 -9.45 -0.79
CA SER A 43 -2.25 -9.07 -1.47
C SER A 43 -1.98 -7.57 -1.35
N GLY A 44 -2.98 -6.74 -1.63
CA GLY A 44 -2.88 -5.29 -1.51
C GLY A 44 -2.71 -4.82 -0.06
N TYR A 45 -3.32 -5.52 0.90
CA TYR A 45 -3.11 -5.25 2.32
C TYR A 45 -1.65 -5.37 2.70
N TRP A 46 -0.99 -6.48 2.32
CA TRP A 46 0.41 -6.69 2.68
C TRP A 46 1.34 -5.68 2.01
N ILE A 47 1.01 -5.25 0.79
CA ILE A 47 1.72 -4.14 0.14
C ILE A 47 1.60 -2.86 1.00
N LEU A 48 0.38 -2.43 1.33
CA LEU A 48 0.17 -1.20 2.10
C LEU A 48 0.76 -1.30 3.52
N PHE A 49 0.61 -2.46 4.19
CA PHE A 49 1.16 -2.71 5.51
C PHE A 49 2.70 -2.66 5.51
N LYS A 50 3.34 -3.20 4.46
CA LYS A 50 4.80 -3.14 4.32
C LYS A 50 5.29 -1.71 4.10
N ILE A 51 4.62 -0.93 3.25
CA ILE A 51 4.94 0.51 3.07
C ILE A 51 4.75 1.27 4.38
N ASN A 52 3.68 1.01 5.13
CA ASN A 52 3.42 1.67 6.41
C ASN A 52 4.48 1.34 7.47
N SER A 53 4.93 0.08 7.52
CA SER A 53 5.97 -0.35 8.48
C SER A 53 7.39 0.01 8.04
N HIS A 54 7.61 0.24 6.74
CA HIS A 54 8.90 0.60 6.16
C HIS A 54 8.72 1.79 5.16
N PRO A 55 8.46 3.01 5.67
CA PRO A 55 8.38 4.21 4.85
C PRO A 55 9.61 4.38 3.95
N GLY A 56 9.40 4.68 2.66
CA GLY A 56 10.48 4.85 1.69
C GLY A 56 10.95 3.55 1.01
N ILE A 57 10.34 2.39 1.32
CA ILE A 57 10.67 1.13 0.63
C ILE A 57 10.47 1.24 -0.90
N GLN A 58 11.44 0.77 -1.66
CA GLN A 58 11.40 0.79 -3.13
C GLN A 58 10.55 -0.37 -3.68
N ILE A 59 9.93 -0.18 -4.85
CA ILE A 59 9.07 -1.20 -5.48
C ILE A 59 9.79 -2.55 -5.64
N ILE A 60 11.07 -2.54 -6.03
CA ILE A 60 11.83 -3.77 -6.28
C ILE A 60 12.01 -4.56 -4.97
N GLU A 61 12.37 -3.86 -3.89
CA GLU A 61 12.55 -4.46 -2.57
C GLU A 61 11.21 -4.95 -2.00
N LEU A 62 10.17 -4.13 -2.08
CA LEU A 62 8.80 -4.46 -1.71
C LEU A 62 8.30 -5.74 -2.42
N ALA A 63 8.50 -5.83 -3.73
CA ALA A 63 8.10 -7.00 -4.52
C ALA A 63 8.89 -8.25 -4.11
N LYS A 64 10.21 -8.10 -3.88
CA LYS A 64 11.09 -9.19 -3.46
C LYS A 64 10.68 -9.74 -2.09
N GLU A 65 10.47 -8.86 -1.10
CA GLU A 65 10.10 -9.25 0.26
C GLU A 65 8.73 -9.92 0.33
N LEU A 66 7.78 -9.46 -0.49
CA LEU A 66 6.43 -10.02 -0.53
C LEU A 66 6.30 -11.23 -1.47
N GLY A 67 7.37 -11.62 -2.19
CA GLY A 67 7.32 -12.69 -3.18
C GLY A 67 6.36 -12.41 -4.34
N GLN A 68 6.12 -11.15 -4.67
CA GLN A 68 5.17 -10.72 -5.70
C GLN A 68 5.85 -10.32 -7.00
N LYS A 69 5.14 -10.46 -8.13
CA LYS A 69 5.62 -9.95 -9.42
C LYS A 69 5.71 -8.42 -9.37
N ILE A 70 6.86 -7.86 -9.75
CA ILE A 70 7.08 -6.40 -9.79
C ILE A 70 5.98 -5.69 -10.60
N SER A 71 5.53 -6.27 -11.71
CA SER A 71 4.44 -5.68 -12.52
C SER A 71 3.12 -5.57 -11.77
N ALA A 72 2.75 -6.59 -10.99
CA ALA A 72 1.53 -6.57 -10.18
C ALA A 72 1.63 -5.50 -9.06
N VAL A 73 2.78 -5.42 -8.39
CA VAL A 73 3.03 -4.37 -7.40
C VAL A 73 2.95 -2.98 -8.04
N LYS A 74 3.57 -2.77 -9.21
CA LYS A 74 3.50 -1.49 -9.94
C LYS A 74 2.07 -1.07 -10.26
N VAL A 75 1.24 -1.99 -10.76
CA VAL A 75 -0.17 -1.70 -11.07
C VAL A 75 -0.92 -1.28 -9.81
N PHE A 76 -0.72 -2.00 -8.71
CA PHE A 76 -1.34 -1.68 -7.43
C PHE A 76 -0.88 -0.32 -6.88
N ILE A 77 0.44 -0.07 -6.84
CA ILE A 77 1.03 1.20 -6.38
C ILE A 77 0.48 2.38 -7.21
N LYS A 78 0.43 2.24 -8.53
CA LYS A 78 -0.13 3.27 -9.42
C LYS A 78 -1.56 3.62 -9.01
N GLN A 79 -2.42 2.61 -8.81
CA GLN A 79 -3.80 2.83 -8.37
C GLN A 79 -3.86 3.53 -7.00
N MET A 80 -3.02 3.15 -6.05
CA MET A 80 -3.00 3.75 -4.71
C MET A 80 -2.50 5.20 -4.72
N LEU A 81 -1.58 5.55 -5.64
CA LEU A 81 -1.14 6.93 -5.87
C LEU A 81 -2.25 7.78 -6.47
N GLU A 82 -2.94 7.28 -7.52
CA GLU A 82 -4.06 7.96 -8.17
C GLU A 82 -5.22 8.25 -7.19
N GLU A 83 -5.43 7.35 -6.23
CA GLU A 83 -6.46 7.49 -5.19
C GLU A 83 -5.97 8.28 -3.95
N GLY A 84 -4.70 8.70 -3.90
CA GLY A 84 -4.12 9.46 -2.79
C GLY A 84 -4.06 8.68 -1.48
N ILE A 85 -3.97 7.34 -1.56
CA ILE A 85 -3.83 6.41 -0.42
C ILE A 85 -2.37 6.29 -0.01
N ILE A 86 -1.46 6.37 -0.98
CA ILE A 86 -0.02 6.47 -0.76
C ILE A 86 0.52 7.70 -1.49
N ALA A 87 1.71 8.14 -1.10
CA ALA A 87 2.44 9.23 -1.75
C ALA A 87 3.88 8.78 -2.05
N GLU A 88 4.49 9.40 -3.06
CA GLU A 88 5.91 9.25 -3.33
C GLU A 88 6.72 9.89 -2.20
N TYR A 89 7.85 9.26 -1.87
CA TYR A 89 8.76 9.69 -0.83
C TYR A 89 10.18 9.75 -1.40
N GLU A 90 10.75 10.95 -1.40
CA GLU A 90 12.13 11.18 -1.77
C GLU A 90 13.03 10.70 -0.63
N THR A 91 13.83 9.67 -0.88
CA THR A 91 14.89 9.18 0.01
C THR A 91 16.25 9.77 -0.34
#